data_AF-A0A8X8B8G4-F1
#
_entry.id   AF-A0A8X8B8G4-F1
#
_cell.length_a   1.000
_cell.length_b   1.000
_cell.length_c   1.000
_cell.angle_alpha   90.00
_cell.angle_beta   90.00
_cell.angle_gamma   90.00
#
_symmetry.space_group_name_H-M   'P 1'
#
loop_
_entity.id
_entity.type
_entity.pdbx_description
1 polymer ?
#
loop_
_entity_poly.entity_id
_entity_poly.type
_entity_poly.pdbx_seq_one_letter_code
_entity_poly.pdbx_strand_id
1 'polypeptide(L)'
;MTHPDEEYRQMKAWKRESDMLGFVADAQCGIPTRCPCGGTIINEVSRDPKYPTDLILYRGENTSLAKILRDRVDAMAAEIAELKYNLARTNPTTP
;
A
#
# COMPACT_ATOMS: atom_id res chain seq x y z
N MET A 1 -10.49 -50.90 13.70
CA MET A 1 -11.04 -49.57 13.98
C MET A 1 -9.92 -48.75 14.56
N THR A 2 -9.46 -47.74 13.83
CA THR A 2 -8.53 -46.73 14.34
C THR A 2 -9.19 -45.98 15.50
N HIS A 3 -8.45 -45.72 16.56
CA HIS A 3 -8.97 -44.98 17.71
C HIS A 3 -9.45 -43.59 17.23
N PRO A 4 -10.59 -43.05 17.69
CA PRO A 4 -11.11 -41.75 17.25
C PRO A 4 -10.07 -40.62 17.30
N ASP A 5 -9.16 -40.67 18.27
CA ASP A 5 -8.06 -39.71 18.41
C ASP A 5 -6.97 -39.82 17.34
N GLU A 6 -6.77 -41.01 16.76
CA GLU A 6 -5.83 -41.24 15.66
C GLU A 6 -6.39 -40.61 14.39
N GLU A 7 -7.68 -40.85 14.10
CA GLU A 7 -8.39 -40.27 12.95
C GLU A 7 -8.44 -38.74 13.05
N TYR A 8 -8.70 -38.20 14.24
CA TYR A 8 -8.67 -36.77 14.49
C TYR A 8 -7.27 -36.16 14.26
N ARG A 9 -6.21 -36.84 14.71
CA ARG A 9 -4.83 -36.40 14.49
C ARG A 9 -4.46 -36.42 13.01
N GLN A 10 -4.84 -37.47 12.29
CA GLN A 10 -4.62 -37.56 10.86
C GLN A 10 -5.37 -36.46 10.10
N MET A 11 -6.64 -36.22 10.42
CA MET A 11 -7.41 -35.14 9.78
C MET A 11 -6.77 -33.77 10.01
N LYS A 12 -6.23 -33.49 11.21
CA LYS A 12 -5.48 -32.26 11.46
C LYS A 12 -4.19 -32.18 10.66
N ALA A 13 -3.46 -33.28 10.48
CA ALA A 13 -2.25 -33.31 9.66
C ALA A 13 -2.59 -33.01 8.19
N TRP A 14 -3.58 -33.69 7.63
CA TRP A 14 -4.08 -33.47 6.27
C TRP A 14 -4.52 -32.03 6.03
N LYS A 15 -5.23 -31.43 6.99
CA LYS A 15 -5.65 -30.03 6.89
C LYS A 15 -4.45 -29.08 6.80
N ARG A 16 -3.42 -29.27 7.63
CA ARG A 16 -2.22 -28.43 7.62
C ARG A 16 -1.46 -28.53 6.30
N GLU A 17 -1.34 -29.73 5.75
CA GLU A 17 -0.71 -29.93 4.44
C GLU A 17 -1.49 -29.25 3.32
N SER A 18 -2.82 -29.40 3.32
CA SER A 18 -3.70 -28.72 2.36
C SER A 18 -3.62 -27.19 2.47
N ASP A 19 -3.57 -26.65 3.69
CA ASP A 19 -3.46 -25.20 3.92
C ASP A 19 -2.11 -24.68 3.41
N MET A 20 -1.02 -25.41 3.69
CA MET A 20 0.34 -25.05 3.20
C MET A 20 0.41 -25.02 1.67
N LEU A 21 -0.14 -26.03 0.99
CA LEU A 21 -0.22 -26.05 -0.47
C LEU A 21 -1.04 -24.88 -1.03
N GLY A 22 -2.14 -24.53 -0.35
CA GLY A 22 -2.94 -23.35 -0.68
C GLY A 22 -2.12 -22.06 -0.63
N PHE A 23 -1.32 -21.86 0.42
CA PHE A 23 -0.47 -20.67 0.53
C PHE A 23 0.63 -20.60 -0.54
N VAL A 24 1.21 -21.74 -0.93
CA VAL A 24 2.20 -21.79 -2.02
C VAL A 24 1.55 -21.40 -3.35
N ALA A 25 0.36 -21.92 -3.65
CA ALA A 25 -0.37 -21.58 -4.87
C ALA A 25 -0.76 -20.10 -4.89
N ASP A 26 -1.25 -19.58 -3.76
CA ASP A 26 -1.59 -18.18 -3.57
C ASP A 26 -0.38 -17.25 -3.81
N ALA A 27 0.82 -17.64 -3.32
CA ALA A 27 2.05 -16.88 -3.54
C ALA A 27 2.49 -16.86 -5.01
N GLN A 28 2.24 -17.94 -5.76
CA GLN A 28 2.53 -18.01 -7.19
C GLN A 28 1.52 -17.17 -8.02
N CYS A 29 0.25 -17.15 -7.62
CA CYS A 29 -0.81 -16.41 -8.29
C CYS A 29 -0.88 -14.92 -7.89
N GLY A 30 -0.18 -14.53 -6.81
CA GLY A 30 -0.01 -13.14 -6.38
C GLY A 30 -1.12 -12.58 -5.49
N ILE A 31 -2.33 -13.14 -5.54
CA ILE A 31 -3.45 -12.75 -4.67
C ILE A 31 -3.89 -13.97 -3.86
N PRO A 32 -3.75 -13.93 -2.53
CA PRO A 32 -4.22 -15.01 -1.68
C PRO A 32 -5.71 -15.25 -1.79
N THR A 33 -6.12 -16.51 -1.81
CA THR A 33 -7.51 -16.95 -1.73
C THR A 33 -7.93 -17.25 -0.29
N ARG A 34 -6.96 -17.41 0.62
CA ARG A 34 -7.20 -17.63 2.06
C ARG A 34 -6.24 -16.82 2.95
N CYS A 35 -6.73 -16.24 4.05
CA CYS A 35 -5.83 -15.63 5.04
C CYS A 35 -5.07 -16.72 5.80
N PRO A 36 -3.75 -16.59 6.00
CA PRO A 36 -2.98 -17.46 6.90
C PRO A 36 -3.52 -17.49 8.33
N CYS A 37 -4.19 -16.41 8.74
CA CYS A 37 -4.89 -16.27 10.01
C CYS A 37 -6.22 -17.04 10.09
N GLY A 38 -6.69 -17.64 9.00
CA GLY A 38 -8.02 -18.28 8.91
C GLY A 38 -9.19 -17.30 8.73
N GLY A 39 -8.90 -16.00 8.65
CA GLY A 39 -9.90 -14.97 8.36
C GLY A 39 -10.37 -14.97 6.90
N THR A 40 -11.57 -14.47 6.67
CA THR A 40 -12.13 -14.27 5.33
C THR A 40 -11.41 -13.13 4.61
N ILE A 41 -10.99 -13.35 3.36
CA ILE A 41 -10.47 -12.28 2.51
C ILE A 41 -11.65 -11.48 1.97
N ILE A 42 -11.65 -10.18 2.24
CA ILE A 42 -12.66 -9.25 1.72
C ILE A 42 -12.13 -8.72 0.39
N ASN A 43 -12.66 -9.25 -0.72
CA ASN A 43 -12.36 -8.78 -2.08
C ASN A 43 -13.19 -7.53 -2.48
N GLU A 44 -14.14 -7.13 -1.64
CA GLU A 44 -14.98 -5.99 -1.91
C GLU A 44 -14.24 -4.70 -1.55
N VAL A 45 -13.98 -3.87 -2.56
CA VAL A 45 -13.55 -2.49 -2.32
C VAL A 45 -14.75 -1.74 -1.77
N SER A 46 -14.65 -1.21 -0.55
CA SER A 46 -15.72 -0.42 0.04
C SER A 46 -16.09 0.73 -0.91
N ARG A 47 -17.38 0.87 -1.23
CA ARG A 47 -17.88 2.03 -1.99
C ARG A 47 -17.72 3.34 -1.20
N ASP A 48 -17.51 3.23 0.11
CA ASP A 48 -17.22 4.33 1.02
C ASP A 48 -15.83 4.08 1.66
N PRO A 49 -14.74 4.53 1.03
CA PRO A 49 -13.41 4.32 1.57
C PRO A 49 -13.26 5.10 2.87
N LYS A 50 -12.87 4.39 3.93
CA LYS A 50 -12.61 4.99 5.25
C LYS A 50 -11.51 6.05 5.22
N TYR A 51 -10.60 5.99 4.25
CA TYR A 51 -9.49 6.92 4.12
C TYR A 51 -9.51 7.60 2.75
N PRO A 52 -9.41 8.94 2.70
CA PRO A 52 -9.45 9.70 1.44
C PRO A 52 -8.30 9.34 0.49
N THR A 53 -7.20 8.76 0.98
CA THR A 53 -6.08 8.29 0.17
C THR A 53 -6.47 7.15 -0.78
N ASP A 54 -7.43 6.31 -0.39
CA ASP A 54 -7.87 5.18 -1.20
C ASP A 54 -8.59 5.68 -2.45
N LEU A 55 -9.37 6.75 -2.33
CA LEU A 55 -10.11 7.34 -3.46
C LEU A 55 -9.18 7.93 -4.54
N ILE A 56 -7.99 8.38 -4.15
CA ILE A 56 -7.00 9.03 -5.03
C ILE A 56 -6.30 8.00 -5.93
N LEU A 57 -6.06 6.78 -5.43
CA LEU A 57 -5.39 5.73 -6.20
C LEU A 57 -6.32 5.04 -7.22
N TYR A 58 -7.61 4.87 -6.89
CA TYR A 58 -8.54 4.12 -7.73
C TYR A 58 -9.15 4.92 -8.90
N ARG A 59 -9.20 6.25 -8.82
CA ARG A 59 -9.94 7.06 -9.81
C ARG A 59 -9.10 7.60 -10.96
N GLY A 60 -7.77 7.42 -10.95
CA GLY A 60 -6.92 7.97 -12.01
C GLY A 60 -7.03 9.49 -12.17
N GLU A 61 -7.54 10.20 -11.16
CA GLU A 61 -7.61 11.67 -11.11
C GLU A 61 -6.23 12.25 -10.78
N ASN A 62 -5.21 11.82 -11.54
CA ASN A 62 -3.84 12.32 -11.45
C ASN A 62 -3.75 13.81 -11.77
N THR A 63 -4.79 14.41 -12.37
CA THR A 63 -4.83 15.83 -12.72
C THR A 63 -4.91 16.73 -11.50
N SER A 64 -5.64 16.35 -10.44
CA SER A 64 -5.78 17.17 -9.22
C SER A 64 -4.50 17.12 -8.38
N LEU A 65 -3.97 15.93 -8.14
CA LEU A 65 -2.72 15.74 -7.39
C LEU A 65 -1.52 16.34 -8.12
N ALA A 66 -1.40 16.15 -9.44
CA ALA A 66 -0.33 16.78 -10.21
C ALA A 66 -0.43 18.30 -10.20
N LYS A 67 -1.64 18.88 -10.15
CA LYS A 67 -1.82 20.32 -9.99
C LYS A 67 -1.35 20.79 -8.62
N ILE A 68 -1.79 20.13 -7.55
CA ILE A 68 -1.36 20.44 -6.18
C ILE A 68 0.16 20.37 -6.05
N LEU A 69 0.78 19.33 -6.61
CA LEU A 69 2.24 19.16 -6.59
C LEU A 69 2.95 20.26 -7.40
N ARG A 70 2.44 20.62 -8.58
CA ARG A 70 2.98 21.74 -9.37
C ARG A 70 2.89 23.05 -8.62
N ASP A 71 1.71 23.39 -8.08
CA ASP A 71 1.50 24.64 -7.33
C ASP A 71 2.46 24.72 -6.12
N ARG A 72 2.72 23.59 -5.45
CA ARG A 72 3.68 23.49 -4.34
C ARG A 72 5.12 23.70 -4.82
N VAL A 73 5.50 23.15 -5.97
CA VAL A 73 6.83 23.31 -6.55
C VAL A 73 7.06 24.77 -6.98
N ASP A 74 6.06 25.41 -7.57
CA ASP A 74 6.14 26.81 -7.99
C ASP A 74 6.31 27.75 -6.77
N ALA A 75 5.59 27.49 -5.68
CA ALA A 75 5.75 28.23 -4.42
C ALA A 75 7.18 28.07 -3.85
N MET A 76 7.71 26.85 -3.79
CA MET A 76 9.07 26.62 -3.33
C MET A 76 10.12 27.29 -4.24
N ALA A 77 9.89 27.31 -5.55
CA ALA A 77 10.78 27.98 -6.50
C ALA A 77 10.81 29.50 -6.26
N ALA A 78 9.66 30.12 -5.97
CA ALA A 78 9.57 31.54 -5.62
C ALA A 78 10.31 31.84 -4.30
N GLU A 79 10.13 31.02 -3.26
CA GLU A 79 10.86 31.17 -1.99
C GLU A 79 12.38 31.06 -2.18
N ILE A 80 12.83 30.10 -3.00
CA ILE A 80 14.25 29.96 -3.34
C ILE A 80 14.77 31.20 -4.09
N ALA A 81 13.97 31.77 -5.00
CA ALA A 81 14.37 32.98 -5.74
C ALA A 81 14.53 34.19 -4.80
N GLU A 82 13.61 34.37 -3.84
CA GLU A 82 13.69 35.40 -2.81
C GLU A 82 14.92 35.21 -1.91
N LEU A 83 15.18 33.99 -1.46
CA LEU A 83 16.35 33.68 -0.65
C LEU A 83 17.65 33.97 -1.42
N LYS A 84 17.71 33.63 -2.70
CA LYS A 84 18.85 33.93 -3.58
C LYS A 84 19.04 35.44 -3.77
N TYR A 85 17.96 36.18 -3.99
CA TYR A 85 18.00 37.63 -4.13
C TYR A 85 18.55 38.29 -2.86
N ASN A 86 18.05 37.87 -1.70
CA ASN A 86 18.50 38.39 -0.41
C ASN A 86 19.97 38.05 -0.13
N LEU A 87 20.42 36.84 -0.44
CA LEU A 87 21.83 36.43 -0.30
C LEU A 87 22.78 37.24 -1.20
N ALA A 88 22.37 37.52 -2.45
CA ALA A 88 23.14 38.35 -3.37
C ALA A 88 23.23 39.81 -2.91
N ARG A 89 22.23 40.29 -2.16
CA ARG A 89 22.17 41.66 -1.65
C ARG A 89 22.95 41.83 -0.34
N THR A 90 23.06 40.78 0.48
CA THR A 90 23.80 40.81 1.77
C THR A 90 25.28 40.50 1.64
N ASN A 91 25.69 39.85 0.55
CA ASN A 91 27.09 39.71 0.16
C ASN A 91 27.36 40.63 -1.04
N PRO A 92 27.69 41.93 -0.83
CA PRO A 92 28.27 42.70 -1.92
C PRO A 92 29.60 42.03 -2.25
N THR A 93 29.64 41.32 -3.38
CA THR A 93 30.89 40.83 -3.97
C THR A 93 31.84 42.01 -4.02
N THR A 94 32.84 41.99 -3.15
CA THR A 94 33.92 42.97 -3.16
C THR A 94 34.70 42.73 -4.46
N PRO A 95 35.06 43.77 -5.24
CA PRO A 95 35.81 43.62 -6.47
C PRO A 95 37.16 42.93 -6.26
#